data_AF-A0AAT9LX36-F1
#
_entry.id   AF-A0AAT9LX36-F1
#
_cell.length_a   1.000
_cell.length_b   1.000
_cell.length_c   1.000
_cell.angle_alpha   90.00
_cell.angle_beta   90.00
_cell.angle_gamma   90.00
#
_symmetry.space_group_name_H-M   'P 1'
#
loop_
_entity.id
_entity.type
_entity.pdbx_description
1 polymer ?
#
loop_
_entity_poly.entity_id
_entity_poly.type
_entity_poly.pdbx_seq_one_letter_code
_entity_poly.pdbx_strand_id
1 'polypeptide(L)'
;MARISPIKTRYAGYRFRSRREARWAVFFDTLGIPWRYEPEGFSLGDAGAYLPDFLIYPNTELAMWFEVKGDLPTDVEIRKAQALSVGTGLQTCIYFGEVDLPAPASLANMSLDKFMDQVPEYRWINEIGWAPFYNGPARWELEFGPTAYMITPHEGTEPGTSPWWWTDCRLCGRIILKVHGQIGWCPYRGDDLPEDHILYPNFGHATPRLQAAYTAGKSAQFEFGETGR
;
A
#
# COMPACT_ATOMS: atom_id res chain seq x y z
N MET A 1 -33.96 16.73 2.38
CA MET A 1 -33.00 16.20 3.37
C MET A 1 -31.68 16.94 3.21
N ALA A 2 -31.17 17.58 4.27
CA ALA A 2 -29.86 18.23 4.22
C ALA A 2 -28.77 17.15 4.10
N ARG A 3 -27.94 17.22 3.05
CA ARG A 3 -26.76 16.36 2.92
C ARG A 3 -25.79 16.73 4.04
N ILE A 4 -25.54 15.82 4.96
CA ILE A 4 -24.47 15.95 5.95
C ILE A 4 -23.15 15.77 5.19
N SER A 5 -22.25 16.75 5.25
CA SER A 5 -20.93 16.67 4.66
C SER A 5 -19.87 16.58 5.75
N PRO A 6 -18.81 15.77 5.55
CA PRO A 6 -17.66 15.75 6.45
C PRO A 6 -17.06 17.15 6.61
N ILE A 7 -16.61 17.48 7.82
CA ILE A 7 -15.85 18.70 8.08
C ILE A 7 -14.50 18.58 7.37
N LYS A 8 -14.19 19.56 6.52
CA LYS A 8 -12.90 19.62 5.82
C LYS A 8 -11.76 19.73 6.82
N THR A 9 -10.73 18.93 6.59
CA THR A 9 -9.57 18.83 7.48
C THR A 9 -8.43 19.69 6.93
N ARG A 10 -7.74 20.49 7.76
CA ARG A 10 -6.62 21.33 7.33
C ARG A 10 -5.30 20.75 7.81
N TYR A 11 -4.33 20.64 6.91
CA TYR A 11 -2.97 20.22 7.23
C TYR A 11 -2.02 20.64 6.09
N ALA A 12 -0.78 21.04 6.40
CA ALA A 12 0.24 21.45 5.43
C ALA A 12 -0.24 22.46 4.35
N GLY A 13 -1.15 23.37 4.71
CA GLY A 13 -1.74 24.35 3.78
C GLY A 13 -2.88 23.83 2.89
N TYR A 14 -3.17 22.53 2.91
CA TYR A 14 -4.25 21.90 2.14
C TYR A 14 -5.56 21.76 2.94
N ARG A 15 -6.67 21.58 2.21
CA ARG A 15 -7.99 21.27 2.77
C ARG A 15 -8.42 19.89 2.29
N PHE A 16 -8.15 18.88 3.10
CA PHE A 16 -8.46 17.49 2.81
C PHE A 16 -9.96 17.18 2.81
N ARG A 17 -10.38 16.29 1.91
CA ARG A 17 -11.76 15.79 1.79
C ARG A 17 -12.15 14.89 2.95
N SER A 18 -11.17 14.22 3.56
CA SER A 18 -11.37 13.39 4.74
C SER A 18 -10.24 13.54 5.76
N ARG A 19 -10.55 13.22 7.03
CA ARG A 19 -9.52 13.13 8.09
C ARG A 19 -8.49 12.06 7.76
N ARG A 20 -8.89 10.97 7.11
CA ARG A 20 -7.98 9.84 6.79
C ARG A 20 -6.92 10.27 5.78
N GLU A 21 -7.29 11.01 4.74
CA GLU A 21 -6.31 11.61 3.81
C GLU A 21 -5.32 12.50 4.55
N ALA A 22 -5.81 13.39 5.43
CA ALA A 22 -4.92 14.25 6.20
C ALA A 22 -3.95 13.47 7.10
N ARG A 23 -4.38 12.33 7.67
CA ARG A 23 -3.49 11.44 8.45
C ARG A 23 -2.42 10.79 7.60
N TRP A 24 -2.73 10.43 6.35
CA TRP A 24 -1.73 9.94 5.40
C TRP A 24 -0.71 11.02 5.05
N ALA A 25 -1.13 12.28 4.89
CA ALA A 25 -0.20 13.39 4.70
C ALA A 25 0.77 13.55 5.90
N VAL A 26 0.28 13.43 7.14
CA VAL A 26 1.13 13.42 8.36
C VAL A 26 2.11 12.24 8.33
N PHE A 27 1.65 11.05 7.93
CA PHE A 27 2.49 9.87 7.79
C PHE A 27 3.62 10.11 6.77
N PHE A 28 3.31 10.68 5.60
CA PHE A 28 4.30 11.00 4.58
C PHE A 28 5.34 12.01 5.06
N ASP A 29 4.89 13.11 5.68
CA ASP A 29 5.78 14.15 6.21
C ASP A 29 6.71 13.60 7.30
N THR A 30 6.19 12.74 8.19
CA THR A 30 6.99 12.10 9.25
C THR A 30 8.13 11.25 8.68
N LEU A 31 7.94 10.70 7.48
CA LEU A 31 8.92 9.85 6.79
C LEU A 31 9.76 10.61 5.77
N GLY A 32 9.49 11.90 5.55
CA GLY A 32 10.12 12.68 4.48
C GLY A 32 9.75 12.20 3.08
N ILE A 33 8.60 11.56 2.91
CA ILE A 33 8.08 11.14 1.60
C ILE A 33 7.48 12.36 0.93
N PRO A 34 8.01 12.84 -0.21
CA PRO A 34 7.42 14.00 -0.88
C PRO A 34 6.08 13.61 -1.50
N TRP A 35 5.07 14.48 -1.37
CA TRP A 35 3.73 14.25 -1.89
C TRP A 35 3.11 15.52 -2.49
N ARG A 36 2.13 15.34 -3.38
CA ARG A 36 1.21 16.39 -3.85
C ARG A 36 -0.21 15.90 -3.65
N TYR A 37 -1.06 16.72 -3.02
CA TYR A 37 -2.48 16.42 -2.80
C TYR A 37 -3.34 16.96 -3.92
N GLU A 38 -4.23 16.11 -4.46
CA GLU A 38 -5.14 16.40 -5.57
C GLU A 38 -4.46 17.24 -6.70
N PRO A 39 -3.31 16.79 -7.25
CA PRO A 39 -2.49 17.66 -8.12
C PRO A 39 -3.22 18.07 -9.40
N GLU A 40 -3.98 17.17 -10.02
CA GLU A 40 -4.77 17.46 -11.21
C GLU A 40 -5.88 16.42 -11.41
N GLY A 41 -6.95 16.80 -12.12
CA GLY A 41 -8.04 15.91 -12.49
C GLY A 41 -7.88 15.36 -13.91
N PHE A 42 -8.26 14.10 -14.11
CA PHE A 42 -8.14 13.39 -15.37
C PHE A 42 -9.51 13.04 -15.96
N SER A 43 -9.60 13.04 -17.29
CA SER A 43 -10.71 12.43 -18.03
C SER A 43 -10.31 11.02 -18.42
N LEU A 44 -10.91 10.00 -17.78
CA LEU A 44 -10.54 8.59 -17.95
C LEU A 44 -11.42 7.87 -19.00
N GLY A 45 -11.88 8.58 -20.02
CA GLY A 45 -12.80 8.05 -21.04
C GLY A 45 -14.09 7.51 -20.40
N ASP A 46 -14.40 6.24 -20.66
CA ASP A 46 -15.60 5.57 -20.15
C ASP A 46 -15.64 5.42 -18.62
N ALA A 47 -14.48 5.50 -17.95
CA ALA A 47 -14.42 5.52 -16.49
C ALA A 47 -14.79 6.89 -15.89
N GLY A 48 -14.95 7.92 -16.72
CA GLY A 48 -15.39 9.27 -16.35
C GLY A 48 -14.29 10.16 -15.77
N ALA A 49 -14.68 11.30 -15.19
CA ALA A 49 -13.73 12.20 -14.54
C ALA A 49 -13.23 11.62 -13.20
N TYR A 50 -11.94 11.82 -12.92
CA TYR A 50 -11.29 11.35 -11.70
C TYR A 50 -10.30 12.37 -11.15
N LEU A 51 -10.28 12.52 -9.83
CA LEU A 51 -9.33 13.37 -9.11
C LEU A 51 -8.64 12.51 -8.04
N PRO A 52 -7.40 12.04 -8.31
CA PRO A 52 -6.66 11.20 -7.38
C PRO A 52 -6.32 11.93 -6.08
N ASP A 53 -6.18 11.18 -4.98
CA ASP A 53 -5.90 11.75 -3.65
C ASP A 53 -4.47 12.30 -3.58
N PHE A 54 -3.46 11.46 -3.86
CA PHE A 54 -2.05 11.83 -3.73
C PHE A 54 -1.21 11.35 -4.91
N LEU A 55 -0.24 12.17 -5.31
CA LEU A 55 0.95 11.73 -6.03
C LEU A 55 2.12 11.75 -5.04
N ILE A 56 2.65 10.57 -4.72
CA ILE A 56 3.83 10.44 -3.84
C ILE A 56 5.10 10.25 -4.67
N TYR A 57 6.24 10.61 -4.10
CA TYR A 57 7.53 10.56 -4.77
C TYR A 57 7.59 11.26 -6.15
N PRO A 58 6.95 12.45 -6.31
CA PRO A 58 6.86 13.10 -7.61
C PRO A 58 8.25 13.42 -8.19
N ASN A 59 8.39 13.28 -9.50
CA ASN A 59 9.63 13.51 -10.26
C ASN A 59 10.78 12.55 -9.90
N THR A 60 10.45 11.39 -9.35
CA THR A 60 11.39 10.29 -9.12
C THR A 60 10.86 9.02 -9.76
N GLU A 61 11.70 8.00 -9.84
CA GLU A 61 11.34 6.66 -10.28
C GLU A 61 10.37 5.91 -9.34
N LEU A 62 10.07 6.46 -8.16
CA LEU A 62 9.02 5.95 -7.25
C LEU A 62 7.67 6.63 -7.42
N ALA A 63 7.55 7.56 -8.37
CA ALA A 63 6.33 8.30 -8.57
C ALA A 63 5.15 7.35 -8.73
N MET A 64 4.15 7.49 -7.86
CA MET A 64 2.95 6.66 -7.90
C MET A 64 1.75 7.40 -7.32
N TRP A 65 0.58 7.03 -7.81
CA TRP A 65 -0.69 7.47 -7.26
C TRP A 65 -0.98 6.69 -5.97
N PHE A 66 -1.44 7.39 -4.94
CA PHE A 66 -1.82 6.79 -3.66
C PHE A 66 -3.24 7.25 -3.31
N GLU A 67 -4.18 6.32 -3.44
CA GLU A 67 -5.61 6.52 -3.18
C GLU A 67 -5.98 6.00 -1.79
N VAL A 68 -6.73 6.80 -1.04
CA VAL A 68 -7.12 6.47 0.33
C VAL A 68 -8.58 6.05 0.36
N LYS A 69 -8.84 4.84 0.82
CA LYS A 69 -10.18 4.29 1.01
C LYS A 69 -10.42 3.84 2.44
N GLY A 70 -11.68 3.86 2.85
CA GLY A 70 -12.07 3.40 4.19
C GLY A 70 -12.32 1.92 4.26
N ASP A 71 -13.00 1.42 3.25
CA ASP A 71 -13.39 0.04 3.11
C ASP A 71 -12.75 -0.52 1.84
N LEU A 72 -12.97 -1.81 1.60
CA LEU A 72 -12.56 -2.48 0.40
C LEU A 72 -13.02 -1.68 -0.85
N PRO A 73 -12.12 -1.34 -1.79
CA PRO A 73 -12.50 -0.57 -2.96
C PRO A 73 -13.49 -1.35 -3.82
N THR A 74 -14.43 -0.62 -4.39
CA THR A 74 -15.40 -1.15 -5.35
C THR A 74 -14.78 -1.40 -6.71
N ASP A 75 -15.39 -2.26 -7.54
CA ASP A 75 -14.96 -2.47 -8.93
C ASP A 75 -14.92 -1.19 -9.76
N VAL A 76 -15.76 -0.20 -9.42
CA VAL A 76 -15.74 1.12 -10.07
C VAL A 76 -14.47 1.90 -9.70
N GLU A 77 -14.08 1.87 -8.43
CA GLU A 77 -12.87 2.55 -7.96
C GLU A 77 -11.60 1.87 -8.50
N ILE A 78 -11.59 0.53 -8.53
CA ILE A 78 -10.51 -0.25 -9.14
C ILE A 78 -10.38 0.12 -10.63
N ARG A 79 -11.47 0.15 -11.39
CA ARG A 79 -11.45 0.52 -12.82
C ARG A 79 -10.92 1.94 -13.06
N LYS A 80 -11.29 2.90 -12.21
CA LYS A 80 -10.76 4.27 -12.30
C LYS A 80 -9.27 4.31 -12.01
N ALA A 81 -8.80 3.62 -10.97
CA ALA A 81 -7.39 3.54 -10.63
C ALA A 81 -6.57 2.83 -11.73
N GLN A 82 -7.14 1.82 -12.40
CA GLN A 82 -6.57 1.19 -13.59
C GLN A 82 -6.46 2.16 -14.77
N ALA A 83 -7.54 2.85 -15.11
CA ALA A 83 -7.52 3.83 -16.20
C ALA A 83 -6.55 4.99 -15.90
N LEU A 84 -6.44 5.42 -14.64
CA LEU A 84 -5.44 6.40 -14.20
C LEU A 84 -4.01 5.86 -14.36
N SER A 85 -3.76 4.64 -13.89
CA SER A 85 -2.45 3.98 -13.98
C SER A 85 -1.98 3.86 -15.44
N VAL A 86 -2.84 3.31 -16.30
CA VAL A 86 -2.57 3.18 -17.74
C VAL A 86 -2.39 4.53 -18.40
N GLY A 87 -3.29 5.49 -18.14
CA GLY A 87 -3.28 6.80 -18.79
C GLY A 87 -2.10 7.69 -18.38
N THR A 88 -1.55 7.51 -17.18
CA THR A 88 -0.41 8.30 -16.67
C THR A 88 0.92 7.57 -16.77
N GLY A 89 0.90 6.25 -16.99
CA GLY A 89 2.09 5.39 -16.96
C GLY A 89 2.68 5.17 -15.55
N LEU A 90 1.99 5.62 -14.50
CA LEU A 90 2.43 5.46 -13.11
C LEU A 90 1.64 4.35 -12.42
N GLN A 91 2.26 3.67 -11.46
CA GLN A 91 1.53 2.73 -10.60
C GLN A 91 0.48 3.47 -9.77
N THR A 92 -0.62 2.80 -9.47
CA THR A 92 -1.65 3.29 -8.54
C THR A 92 -1.81 2.30 -7.39
N CYS A 93 -1.56 2.76 -6.16
CA CYS A 93 -1.88 2.05 -4.94
C CYS A 93 -3.22 2.55 -4.41
N ILE A 94 -4.18 1.65 -4.21
CA ILE A 94 -5.38 1.93 -3.41
C ILE A 94 -5.14 1.36 -2.02
N TYR A 95 -4.82 2.22 -1.06
CA TYR A 95 -4.70 1.85 0.33
C TYR A 95 -6.05 1.95 1.02
N PHE A 96 -6.49 0.87 1.66
CA PHE A 96 -7.77 0.85 2.37
C PHE A 96 -7.59 0.40 3.81
N GLY A 97 -8.20 1.14 4.72
CA GLY A 97 -8.08 0.93 6.16
C GLY A 97 -7.45 2.14 6.87
N GLU A 98 -7.18 1.95 8.16
CA GLU A 98 -6.59 3.01 8.99
C GLU A 98 -5.09 3.16 8.75
N VAL A 99 -4.57 4.34 9.10
CA VAL A 99 -3.13 4.61 9.15
C VAL A 99 -2.54 3.89 10.35
N ASP A 100 -2.34 2.58 10.21
CA ASP A 100 -1.85 1.71 11.29
C ASP A 100 -0.95 0.60 10.74
N LEU A 101 -0.20 -0.03 11.65
CA LEU A 101 0.62 -1.18 11.28
C LEU A 101 -0.25 -2.31 10.71
N PRO A 102 0.14 -2.86 9.55
CA PRO A 102 -0.63 -3.94 8.92
C PRO A 102 -0.43 -5.30 9.58
N ALA A 103 0.64 -5.45 10.38
CA ALA A 103 0.97 -6.65 11.13
C ALA A 103 1.77 -6.28 12.40
N PRO A 104 1.79 -7.14 13.44
CA PRO A 104 2.54 -6.89 14.66
C PRO A 104 4.03 -6.60 14.41
N ALA A 105 4.61 -5.71 15.21
CA ALA A 105 6.04 -5.40 15.14
C ALA A 105 6.96 -6.59 15.46
N SER A 106 6.41 -7.62 16.14
CA SER A 106 7.12 -8.88 16.41
C SER A 106 7.34 -9.73 15.16
N LEU A 107 6.61 -9.49 14.06
CA LEU A 107 6.84 -10.13 12.77
C LEU A 107 8.06 -9.50 12.08
N ALA A 108 9.25 -9.71 12.63
CA ALA A 108 10.48 -9.15 12.04
C ALA A 108 11.16 -10.13 11.07
N ASN A 109 11.01 -11.43 11.31
CA ASN A 109 11.55 -12.51 10.48
C ASN A 109 10.68 -13.77 10.61
N MET A 110 10.91 -14.71 9.70
CA MET A 110 10.23 -16.01 9.68
C MET A 110 11.16 -17.10 9.13
N SER A 111 11.02 -18.35 9.58
CA SER A 111 11.71 -19.49 8.94
C SER A 111 11.16 -19.74 7.53
N LEU A 112 11.98 -20.31 6.65
CA LEU A 112 11.55 -20.62 5.28
C LEU A 112 10.39 -21.61 5.29
N ASP A 113 10.44 -22.62 6.17
CA ASP A 113 9.37 -23.61 6.30
C ASP A 113 8.03 -22.96 6.65
N LYS A 114 8.02 -22.02 7.61
CA LYS A 114 6.78 -21.32 7.99
C LYS A 114 6.33 -20.37 6.86
N PHE A 115 7.26 -19.75 6.14
CA PHE A 115 6.94 -18.86 5.04
C PHE A 115 6.31 -19.58 3.85
N MET A 116 6.79 -20.79 3.57
CA MET A 116 6.34 -21.65 2.46
C MET A 116 5.19 -22.59 2.86
N ASP A 117 4.76 -22.59 4.13
CA ASP A 117 3.64 -23.40 4.61
C ASP A 117 2.31 -22.87 4.05
N GLN A 118 1.96 -23.38 2.87
CA GLN A 118 0.73 -23.03 2.16
C GLN A 118 -0.45 -23.88 2.60
N VAL A 119 -1.65 -23.28 2.52
CA VAL A 119 -2.89 -24.04 2.67
C VAL A 119 -3.11 -24.87 1.41
N PRO A 120 -3.11 -26.20 1.48
CA PRO A 120 -3.36 -27.03 0.32
C PRO A 120 -4.83 -26.91 -0.10
N GLU A 121 -5.05 -26.61 -1.38
CA GLU A 121 -6.36 -26.77 -2.02
C GLU A 121 -6.44 -28.16 -2.62
N TYR A 122 -7.35 -29.02 -2.12
CA TYR A 122 -7.49 -30.38 -2.66
C TYR A 122 -8.39 -30.38 -3.89
N ARG A 123 -7.91 -30.95 -5.00
CA ARG A 123 -8.70 -31.16 -6.22
C ARG A 123 -8.64 -32.62 -6.66
N TRP A 124 -9.71 -33.09 -7.26
CA TRP A 124 -9.75 -34.44 -7.84
C TRP A 124 -9.03 -34.46 -9.19
N ILE A 125 -8.09 -35.38 -9.35
CA ILE A 125 -7.37 -35.67 -10.60
C ILE A 125 -7.65 -37.11 -11.00
N ASN A 126 -8.13 -37.34 -12.23
CA ASN A 126 -8.60 -38.67 -12.68
C ASN A 126 -7.57 -39.79 -12.53
N GLU A 127 -6.27 -39.49 -12.65
CA GLU A 127 -5.18 -40.46 -12.60
C GLU A 127 -4.70 -40.76 -11.17
N ILE A 128 -4.97 -39.86 -10.21
CA ILE A 128 -4.32 -39.86 -8.89
C ILE A 128 -5.30 -39.69 -7.71
N GLY A 129 -6.57 -39.38 -7.98
CA GLY A 129 -7.59 -39.10 -6.96
C GLY A 129 -7.46 -37.68 -6.37
N TRP A 130 -7.80 -37.53 -5.09
CA TRP A 130 -7.66 -36.25 -4.37
C TRP A 130 -6.19 -35.88 -4.19
N ALA A 131 -5.75 -34.79 -4.80
CA ALA A 131 -4.38 -34.28 -4.72
C ALA A 131 -4.34 -32.83 -4.20
N PRO A 132 -3.34 -32.46 -3.38
CA PRO A 132 -3.18 -31.09 -2.91
C PRO A 132 -2.52 -30.21 -3.98
N PHE A 133 -3.04 -28.99 -4.13
CA PHE A 133 -2.48 -27.91 -4.93
C PHE A 133 -2.07 -26.76 -4.03
N TYR A 134 -0.83 -26.31 -4.18
CA TYR A 134 -0.20 -25.26 -3.39
C TYR A 134 -0.12 -23.99 -4.24
N ASN A 135 -1.29 -23.44 -4.57
CA ASN A 135 -1.44 -22.23 -5.38
C ASN A 135 -2.08 -21.08 -4.58
N GLY A 136 -2.37 -21.30 -3.29
CA GLY A 136 -3.00 -20.34 -2.40
C GLY A 136 -1.99 -19.57 -1.54
N PRO A 137 -2.47 -18.59 -0.76
CA PRO A 137 -1.62 -17.86 0.19
C PRO A 137 -1.01 -18.82 1.22
N ALA A 138 0.16 -18.44 1.73
CA ALA A 138 0.75 -19.08 2.89
C ALA A 138 -0.14 -18.91 4.12
N ARG A 139 -0.12 -19.88 5.05
CA ARG A 139 -0.99 -19.87 6.24
C ARG A 139 -0.84 -18.60 7.07
N TRP A 140 0.38 -18.11 7.20
CA TRP A 140 0.67 -16.90 7.95
C TRP A 140 0.07 -15.64 7.29
N GLU A 141 -0.13 -15.64 5.97
CA GLU A 141 -0.74 -14.50 5.26
C GLU A 141 -2.23 -14.37 5.62
N LEU A 142 -2.90 -15.47 5.96
CA LEU A 142 -4.31 -15.47 6.37
C LEU A 142 -4.56 -14.81 7.72
N GLU A 143 -3.49 -14.58 8.52
CA GLU A 143 -3.58 -13.85 9.79
C GLU A 143 -3.74 -12.33 9.56
N PHE A 144 -3.49 -11.85 8.34
CA PHE A 144 -3.46 -10.43 8.01
C PHE A 144 -4.52 -10.08 6.97
N GLY A 145 -5.26 -8.99 7.23
CA GLY A 145 -6.22 -8.47 6.27
C GLY A 145 -5.53 -7.87 5.04
N PRO A 146 -6.20 -7.84 3.88
CA PRO A 146 -5.68 -7.12 2.73
C PRO A 146 -5.66 -5.62 3.08
N THR A 147 -4.63 -4.92 2.60
CA THR A 147 -4.33 -3.54 3.04
C THR A 147 -4.19 -2.55 1.89
N ALA A 148 -3.84 -3.05 0.70
CA ALA A 148 -3.82 -2.23 -0.49
C ALA A 148 -3.96 -3.07 -1.77
N TYR A 149 -4.51 -2.46 -2.81
CA TYR A 149 -4.45 -2.96 -4.18
C TYR A 149 -3.31 -2.23 -4.90
N MET A 150 -2.41 -2.99 -5.52
CA MET A 150 -1.41 -2.41 -6.40
C MET A 150 -1.82 -2.62 -7.85
N ILE A 151 -1.93 -1.52 -8.57
CA ILE A 151 -2.27 -1.51 -9.99
C ILE A 151 -1.06 -1.03 -10.77
N THR A 152 -0.59 -1.88 -11.68
CA THR A 152 0.53 -1.59 -12.58
C THR A 152 0.02 -1.06 -13.93
N PRO A 153 0.82 -0.26 -14.65
CA PRO A 153 0.43 0.34 -15.94
C PRO A 153 0.59 -0.66 -17.10
N HIS A 154 0.00 -1.86 -16.96
CA HIS A 154 0.00 -2.89 -18.00
C HIS A 154 -1.44 -3.29 -18.31
N GLU A 155 -1.83 -3.14 -19.58
CA GLU A 155 -3.14 -3.59 -20.07
C GLU A 155 -3.30 -5.10 -19.86
N GLY A 156 -4.47 -5.53 -19.38
CA GLY A 156 -4.81 -6.94 -19.22
C GLY A 156 -4.23 -7.64 -17.99
N THR A 157 -3.49 -6.94 -17.12
CA THR A 157 -3.11 -7.50 -15.81
C THR A 157 -4.22 -7.24 -14.80
N GLU A 158 -4.81 -8.30 -14.26
CA GLU A 158 -5.75 -8.15 -13.14
C GLU A 158 -5.01 -7.57 -11.92
N PRO A 159 -5.59 -6.59 -11.21
CA PRO A 159 -5.00 -6.06 -10.00
C PRO A 159 -4.80 -7.17 -8.97
N GLY A 160 -3.57 -7.31 -8.47
CA GLY A 160 -3.31 -8.18 -7.33
C GLY A 160 -3.88 -7.57 -6.05
N THR A 161 -4.61 -8.38 -5.28
CA THR A 161 -5.11 -8.01 -3.93
C THR A 161 -4.10 -8.32 -2.83
N SER A 162 -2.85 -8.63 -3.19
CA SER A 162 -1.80 -8.96 -2.23
C SER A 162 -1.64 -7.84 -1.19
N PRO A 163 -1.48 -8.15 0.10
CA PRO A 163 -1.18 -7.13 1.11
C PRO A 163 0.11 -6.38 0.77
N TRP A 164 0.01 -5.09 0.43
CA TRP A 164 1.18 -4.22 0.23
C TRP A 164 1.39 -3.35 1.46
N TRP A 165 2.56 -3.48 2.08
CA TRP A 165 2.90 -2.77 3.30
C TRP A 165 4.05 -1.80 3.06
N TRP A 166 3.98 -0.64 3.72
CA TRP A 166 5.11 0.26 3.78
C TRP A 166 6.30 -0.46 4.39
N THR A 167 7.45 -0.39 3.74
CA THR A 167 8.67 -1.11 4.10
C THR A 167 9.82 -0.14 4.21
N ASP A 168 10.52 -0.21 5.33
CA ASP A 168 11.79 0.45 5.52
C ASP A 168 12.90 -0.44 4.96
N CYS A 169 13.30 -0.13 3.72
CA CYS A 169 14.24 -0.95 2.99
C CYS A 169 15.66 -0.71 3.50
N ARG A 170 16.22 -1.66 4.29
CA ARG A 170 17.57 -1.55 4.84
C ARG A 170 18.69 -1.51 3.80
N LEU A 171 18.41 -1.94 2.57
CA LEU A 171 19.39 -1.97 1.48
C LEU A 171 19.58 -0.58 0.84
N CYS A 172 18.50 0.16 0.57
CA CYS A 172 18.58 1.48 -0.05
C CYS A 172 18.18 2.65 0.87
N GLY A 173 17.73 2.37 2.09
CA GLY A 173 17.28 3.36 3.08
C GLY A 173 15.91 3.99 2.79
N ARG A 174 15.27 3.64 1.67
CA ARG A 174 13.99 4.22 1.22
C ARG A 174 12.78 3.55 1.89
N ILE A 175 11.71 4.32 2.05
CA ILE A 175 10.40 3.81 2.47
C ILE A 175 9.56 3.48 1.22
N ILE A 176 9.29 2.20 0.97
CA ILE A 176 8.60 1.77 -0.26
C ILE A 176 7.52 0.74 0.06
N LEU A 177 6.48 0.67 -0.77
CA LEU A 177 5.48 -0.39 -0.68
C LEU A 177 6.07 -1.70 -1.22
N LYS A 178 5.91 -2.78 -0.46
CA LYS A 178 6.26 -4.14 -0.90
C LYS A 178 5.21 -5.13 -0.44
N VAL A 179 5.10 -6.22 -1.19
CA VAL A 179 4.28 -7.37 -0.81
C VAL A 179 4.70 -7.83 0.59
N HIS A 180 3.74 -7.81 1.51
CA HIS A 180 3.87 -8.10 2.94
C HIS A 180 5.04 -7.40 3.64
N GLY A 181 5.49 -6.24 3.17
CA GLY A 181 6.56 -5.52 3.86
C GLY A 181 7.94 -6.19 3.78
N GLN A 182 8.16 -7.10 2.82
CA GLN A 182 9.32 -7.98 2.80
C GLN A 182 10.63 -7.28 2.37
N ILE A 183 11.71 -7.55 3.07
CA ILE A 183 13.09 -7.14 2.73
C ILE A 183 13.79 -8.31 2.02
N GLY A 184 13.18 -8.86 0.96
CA GLY A 184 13.76 -9.95 0.16
C GLY A 184 14.50 -9.46 -1.09
N TRP A 185 13.98 -8.44 -1.75
CA TRP A 185 14.57 -7.85 -2.95
C TRP A 185 14.46 -6.34 -2.91
N CYS A 186 15.51 -5.63 -3.36
CA CYS A 186 15.50 -4.18 -3.46
C CYS A 186 15.35 -3.78 -4.93
N PRO A 187 14.28 -3.06 -5.32
CA PRO A 187 14.11 -2.63 -6.71
C PRO A 187 15.24 -1.73 -7.24
N TYR A 188 16.10 -1.26 -6.35
CA TYR A 188 17.18 -0.33 -6.64
C TYR A 188 18.57 -0.89 -6.64
N ARG A 189 18.79 -1.93 -5.85
CA ARG A 189 20.06 -2.66 -5.91
C ARG A 189 19.97 -3.84 -6.85
N GLY A 190 18.76 -4.28 -7.23
CA GLY A 190 18.58 -5.46 -8.05
C GLY A 190 19.28 -6.65 -7.40
N ASP A 191 20.18 -7.27 -8.15
CA ASP A 191 20.98 -8.42 -7.74
C ASP A 191 22.27 -8.05 -7.00
N ASP A 192 22.58 -6.75 -6.82
CA ASP A 192 23.71 -6.25 -6.02
C ASP A 192 23.44 -6.38 -4.50
N LEU A 193 23.01 -7.56 -4.09
CA LEU A 193 22.78 -7.94 -2.70
C LEU A 193 24.04 -8.61 -2.15
N PRO A 194 24.51 -8.24 -0.95
CA PRO A 194 25.61 -8.96 -0.30
C PRO A 194 25.28 -10.46 -0.17
N GLU A 195 26.27 -11.32 -0.45
CA GLU A 195 26.13 -12.79 -0.47
C GLU A 195 25.64 -13.40 0.87
N ASP A 196 25.74 -12.64 1.97
CA ASP A 196 25.35 -13.04 3.33
C ASP A 196 23.92 -12.64 3.71
N HIS A 197 23.15 -12.02 2.80
CA HIS A 197 21.76 -11.67 3.08
C HIS A 197 20.84 -12.90 3.09
N ILE A 198 20.66 -13.40 4.31
CA ILE A 198 19.64 -14.32 4.82
C ILE A 198 18.47 -14.56 3.85
N LEU A 199 18.45 -15.76 3.25
CA LEU A 199 17.37 -16.38 2.45
C LEU A 199 16.07 -16.68 3.24
N TYR A 200 15.87 -16.04 4.39
CA TYR A 200 14.69 -16.20 5.23
C TYR A 200 13.93 -14.89 5.25
N PRO A 201 12.59 -14.89 5.14
CA PRO A 201 11.84 -13.66 4.98
C PRO A 201 12.08 -12.74 6.17
N ASN A 202 12.66 -11.58 5.87
CA ASN A 202 12.81 -10.47 6.79
C ASN A 202 11.74 -9.44 6.45
N PHE A 203 11.18 -8.81 7.46
CA PHE A 203 10.10 -7.84 7.30
C PHE A 203 10.56 -6.47 7.80
N GLY A 204 10.25 -5.45 7.01
CA GLY A 204 10.63 -4.07 7.26
C GLY A 204 9.44 -3.16 7.52
N HIS A 205 8.26 -3.69 7.83
CA HIS A 205 7.01 -2.92 7.93
C HIS A 205 6.83 -2.18 9.27
N ALA A 206 7.61 -2.56 10.27
CA ALA A 206 7.47 -2.04 11.64
C ALA A 206 8.81 -1.55 12.21
N THR A 207 9.68 -0.94 11.41
CA THR A 207 10.88 -0.28 11.97
C THR A 207 10.49 0.89 12.88
N PRO A 208 11.37 1.35 13.79
CA PRO A 208 11.06 2.49 14.67
C PRO A 208 10.58 3.73 13.90
N ARG A 209 11.15 4.00 12.71
CA ARG A 209 10.74 5.10 11.83
C ARG A 209 9.31 4.92 11.30
N LEU A 210 8.94 3.72 10.84
CA LEU A 210 7.57 3.44 10.41
C LEU A 210 6.57 3.45 11.56
N GLN A 211 6.93 2.88 12.71
CA GLN A 211 6.08 2.93 13.91
C GLN A 211 5.81 4.38 14.34
N ALA A 212 6.84 5.23 14.31
CA ALA A 212 6.69 6.65 14.60
C ALA A 212 5.73 7.34 13.62
N ALA A 213 5.84 7.05 12.32
CA ALA A 213 4.96 7.61 11.29
C ALA A 213 3.51 7.13 11.40
N TYR A 214 3.27 5.84 11.62
CA TYR A 214 1.93 5.32 11.88
C TYR A 214 1.33 5.93 13.16
N THR A 215 2.13 6.04 14.23
CA THR A 215 1.70 6.69 15.48
C THR A 215 1.33 8.15 15.24
N ALA A 216 2.16 8.90 14.50
CA ALA A 216 1.90 10.30 14.16
C ALA A 216 0.61 10.44 13.34
N GLY A 217 0.45 9.67 12.27
CA GLY A 217 -0.76 9.68 11.45
C GLY A 217 -2.01 9.30 12.25
N LYS A 218 -1.97 8.23 13.04
CA LYS A 218 -3.11 7.75 13.83
C LYS A 218 -3.53 8.74 14.92
N SER A 219 -2.56 9.35 15.60
CA SER A 219 -2.80 10.29 16.70
C SER A 219 -3.07 11.72 16.23
N ALA A 220 -2.81 12.05 14.95
CA ALA A 220 -3.06 13.38 14.42
C ALA A 220 -4.51 13.81 14.64
N GLN A 221 -4.64 14.95 15.33
CA GLN A 221 -5.88 15.66 15.54
C GLN A 221 -5.84 16.94 14.70
N PHE A 222 -6.97 17.24 14.08
CA PHE A 222 -7.13 18.39 13.21
C PHE A 222 -8.27 19.22 13.76
N GLU A 223 -8.01 19.91 14.86
CA GLU A 223 -8.97 20.87 15.39
C GLU A 223 -9.05 22.07 14.45
N PHE A 224 -10.17 22.80 14.53
CA PHE A 224 -10.58 23.87 13.62
C PHE A 224 -9.47 24.92 13.36
N GLY A 225 -8.60 24.67 12.39
CA GLY A 225 -7.66 25.66 11.87
C GLY A 225 -6.26 25.67 12.46
N GLU A 226 -5.81 24.64 13.18
CA GLU A 226 -4.39 24.59 13.56
C GLU A 226 -3.50 24.27 12.34
N THR A 227 -2.68 25.24 11.97
CA THR A 227 -1.48 25.01 11.16
C THR A 227 -0.49 24.26 12.05
N GLY A 228 -0.27 22.97 11.76
CA GLY A 228 0.76 22.17 12.42
C GLY A 228 2.08 22.95 12.42
N ARG A 229 2.68 23.09 13.62
CA ARG A 229 3.97 23.74 13.82
C ARG A 229 5.12 22.86 13.34
#